data_AF-A0A8H4A9V2-F1
#
_entry.id   AF-A0A8H4A9V2-F1
#
_cell.length_a   1.000
_cell.length_b   1.000
_cell.length_c   1.000
_cell.angle_alpha   90.00
_cell.angle_beta   90.00
_cell.angle_gamma   90.00
#
_symmetry.space_group_name_H-M   'P 1'
#
loop_
_entity.id
_entity.type
_entity.pdbx_description
1 polymer ?
#
loop_
_entity_poly.entity_id
_entity_poly.type
_entity_poly.pdbx_seq_one_letter_code
_entity_poly.pdbx_strand_id
1 'polypeptide(L)'
;MANVMNSDEASDFFWKPAVRSSHPEKVQYINDTVFVYGLYAPFHFSHWMFNGLLPLYSMMRTYNATRNAWLMQIHIVDDQPSRMIPQDISFLTDGKEIVFNYENMLTEMQVMPPTVPICFANAVVGAGNRCSLYYCEKNIPAEHYDQFRNDILNHFIHNGQWEKYMHKEQADKRVFACINSTKIYTSDNGENDANTPVIGVLQRYHNRHILNAEELINALVKQKYTVKFLNFDVGCSLPTTAKLLEDVDILISSHGNGIGDAIFMAPKTSILSIDSRFYSEPWFAYVHTASGRRFYNFECESSDCQVADIELAKQVLEQEGVTLTHYELLEYVGPKYPTRLINKYFAGDDKGAYSRYTKDVTRLVDVEKLVRFVKEILEEMPLIKNKSFVELCEIGKCCGPWCDGALEKNVFKKGNAWGGEERQTANGVINWKAAA
;
A
#
# COMPACT_ATOMS: atom_id res chain seq x y z
N MET A 1 23.24 -12.05 13.90
CA MET A 1 22.23 -10.97 13.98
C MET A 1 21.40 -11.08 12.71
N ALA A 2 20.09 -10.98 12.80
CA ALA A 2 19.18 -11.18 11.68
C ALA A 2 18.33 -9.93 11.49
N ASN A 3 18.16 -9.48 10.24
CA ASN A 3 17.22 -8.41 9.95
C ASN A 3 15.79 -8.96 10.07
N VAL A 4 14.97 -8.33 10.91
CA VAL A 4 13.58 -8.75 11.14
C VAL A 4 12.56 -7.79 10.55
N MET A 5 13.00 -6.70 9.95
CA MET A 5 12.18 -5.72 9.26
C MET A 5 12.69 -5.60 7.81
N ASN A 6 11.85 -5.31 6.82
CA ASN A 6 12.34 -5.03 5.46
C ASN A 6 12.06 -3.56 5.15
N SER A 7 12.91 -2.68 5.62
CA SER A 7 12.73 -1.23 5.47
C SER A 7 13.93 -0.58 4.79
N ASP A 8 13.88 0.74 4.66
CA ASP A 8 15.08 1.49 4.27
C ASP A 8 16.17 1.36 5.34
N GLU A 9 17.41 1.72 4.95
CA GLU A 9 18.59 1.60 5.81
C GLU A 9 18.44 2.34 7.16
N ALA A 10 17.66 3.42 7.19
CA ALA A 10 17.44 4.21 8.41
C ALA A 10 16.45 3.54 9.38
N SER A 11 15.54 2.73 8.87
CA SER A 11 14.46 2.11 9.65
C SER A 11 14.65 0.59 9.84
N ASP A 12 15.73 0.01 9.31
CA ASP A 12 16.02 -1.41 9.41
C ASP A 12 16.27 -1.83 10.86
N PHE A 13 15.71 -2.98 11.27
CA PHE A 13 15.86 -3.47 12.65
C PHE A 13 16.49 -4.86 12.69
N PHE A 14 17.68 -4.91 13.29
CA PHE A 14 18.46 -6.12 13.42
C PHE A 14 18.37 -6.69 14.83
N TRP A 15 17.91 -7.95 14.93
CA TRP A 15 17.77 -8.65 16.20
C TRP A 15 18.85 -9.72 16.39
N LYS A 16 19.30 -9.86 17.64
CA LYS A 16 20.24 -10.90 18.05
C LYS A 16 19.67 -11.67 19.24
N PRO A 17 19.25 -12.93 19.08
CA PRO A 17 18.79 -13.73 20.21
C PRO A 17 19.92 -13.93 21.22
N ALA A 18 19.58 -13.90 22.52
CA ALA A 18 20.50 -14.21 23.59
C ALA A 18 20.61 -15.73 23.78
N VAL A 19 21.83 -16.26 23.79
CA VAL A 19 22.08 -17.67 24.08
C VAL A 19 22.18 -17.83 25.60
N ARG A 20 21.32 -18.67 26.19
CA ARG A 20 21.41 -19.06 27.60
C ARG A 20 21.99 -20.47 27.70
N SER A 21 22.94 -20.67 28.61
CA SER A 21 23.60 -21.95 28.86
C SER A 21 22.87 -22.85 29.86
N SER A 22 21.96 -22.30 30.67
CA SER A 22 21.16 -23.03 31.65
C SER A 22 19.80 -23.43 31.09
N HIS A 23 19.40 -24.68 31.26
CA HIS A 23 18.07 -25.17 30.89
C HIS A 23 17.07 -24.86 32.00
N PRO A 24 15.90 -24.30 31.69
CA PRO A 24 14.85 -24.11 32.70
C PRO A 24 14.31 -25.46 33.18
N GLU A 25 13.96 -25.57 34.46
CA GLU A 25 13.40 -26.81 35.04
C GLU A 25 12.06 -27.21 34.43
N LYS A 26 11.31 -26.22 33.91
CA LYS A 26 10.05 -26.41 33.21
C LYS A 26 10.10 -25.67 31.89
N VAL A 27 9.70 -26.35 30.82
CA VAL A 27 9.59 -25.79 29.49
C VAL A 27 8.31 -26.34 28.84
N GLN A 28 7.58 -25.48 28.15
CA GLN A 28 6.53 -25.92 27.24
C GLN A 28 7.17 -26.19 25.88
N TYR A 29 7.01 -27.41 25.36
CA TYR A 29 7.49 -27.72 24.02
C TYR A 29 6.35 -27.60 23.00
N ILE A 30 6.59 -26.88 21.91
CA ILE A 30 5.68 -26.75 20.78
C ILE A 30 6.39 -27.37 19.57
N ASN A 31 5.83 -28.47 19.07
CA ASN A 31 6.40 -29.20 17.94
C ASN A 31 6.06 -28.55 16.59
N ASP A 32 6.32 -27.25 16.47
CA ASP A 32 6.06 -26.47 15.27
C ASP A 32 7.12 -25.34 15.12
N THR A 33 6.91 -24.48 14.13
CA THR A 33 7.78 -23.36 13.80
C THR A 33 7.26 -22.06 14.41
N VAL A 34 8.16 -21.27 14.98
CA VAL A 34 7.91 -19.86 15.29
C VAL A 34 8.53 -18.96 14.22
N PHE A 35 7.74 -18.00 13.71
CA PHE A 35 8.21 -16.97 12.79
C PHE A 35 8.42 -15.67 13.56
N VAL A 36 9.67 -15.21 13.62
CA VAL A 36 10.08 -14.02 14.37
C VAL A 36 10.23 -12.84 13.41
N TYR A 37 9.57 -11.72 13.71
CA TYR A 37 9.46 -10.60 12.77
C TYR A 37 9.25 -9.25 13.47
N GLY A 38 9.45 -8.17 12.71
CA GLY A 38 9.08 -6.80 13.08
C GLY A 38 8.13 -6.19 12.05
N LEU A 39 7.37 -5.17 12.46
CA LEU A 39 6.37 -4.51 11.64
C LEU A 39 6.40 -2.98 11.81
N TYR A 40 5.94 -2.24 10.80
CA TYR A 40 5.53 -0.85 11.03
C TYR A 40 4.21 -0.82 11.79
N ALA A 41 3.93 0.25 12.52
CA ALA A 41 2.61 0.43 13.09
C ALA A 41 1.53 0.48 11.99
N PRO A 42 0.34 -0.10 12.22
CA PRO A 42 -0.67 -0.30 11.18
C PRO A 42 -1.29 1.00 10.65
N PHE A 43 -1.12 2.14 11.32
CA PHE A 43 -1.54 3.43 10.77
C PHE A 43 -0.66 3.88 9.58
N HIS A 44 0.51 3.29 9.40
CA HIS A 44 1.29 3.31 8.16
C HIS A 44 0.98 2.07 7.31
N PHE A 45 -0.31 1.85 6.99
CA PHE A 45 -0.82 0.58 6.45
C PHE A 45 0.00 0.01 5.29
N SER A 46 0.37 0.83 4.29
CA SER A 46 1.23 0.39 3.19
C SER A 46 2.58 -0.16 3.64
N HIS A 47 3.26 0.49 4.59
CA HIS A 47 4.52 -0.03 5.12
C HIS A 47 4.27 -1.29 5.97
N TRP A 48 3.25 -1.29 6.84
CA TRP A 48 2.87 -2.49 7.60
C TRP A 48 2.62 -3.69 6.68
N MET A 49 1.92 -3.47 5.57
CA MET A 49 1.57 -4.45 4.56
C MET A 49 2.78 -4.94 3.75
N PHE A 50 3.48 -4.04 3.04
CA PHE A 50 4.48 -4.41 2.04
C PHE A 50 5.90 -4.60 2.60
N ASN A 51 6.23 -3.99 3.74
CA ASN A 51 7.54 -4.13 4.38
C ASN A 51 7.52 -5.21 5.48
N GLY A 52 6.34 -5.61 5.92
CA GLY A 52 6.16 -6.49 7.07
C GLY A 52 5.32 -7.72 6.77
N LEU A 53 4.01 -7.54 6.62
CA LEU A 53 3.04 -8.63 6.57
C LEU A 53 3.19 -9.53 5.33
N LEU A 54 3.31 -8.95 4.13
CA LEU A 54 3.54 -9.71 2.88
C LEU A 54 4.88 -10.45 2.87
N PRO A 55 6.01 -9.83 3.27
CA PRO A 55 7.26 -10.55 3.46
C PRO A 55 7.15 -11.71 4.46
N LEU A 56 6.46 -11.52 5.59
CA LEU A 56 6.19 -12.57 6.56
C LEU A 56 5.39 -13.72 5.93
N TYR A 57 4.27 -13.40 5.27
CA TYR A 57 3.45 -14.39 4.55
C TYR A 57 4.29 -15.17 3.53
N SER A 58 5.08 -14.47 2.71
CA SER A 58 5.96 -15.10 1.74
C SER A 58 6.98 -16.03 2.40
N MET A 59 7.52 -15.67 3.56
CA MET A 59 8.45 -16.52 4.31
C MET A 59 7.77 -17.76 4.85
N MET A 60 6.59 -17.60 5.47
CA MET A 60 5.79 -18.71 5.97
C MET A 60 5.55 -19.73 4.87
N ARG A 61 5.20 -19.26 3.66
CA ARG A 61 5.05 -20.12 2.49
C ARG A 61 6.34 -20.80 2.04
N THR A 62 7.43 -20.04 1.92
CA THR A 62 8.74 -20.60 1.51
C THR A 62 9.19 -21.74 2.43
N TYR A 63 8.84 -21.68 3.72
CA TYR A 63 9.17 -22.70 4.72
C TYR A 63 8.04 -23.69 5.00
N ASN A 64 6.99 -23.72 4.18
CA ASN A 64 5.83 -24.61 4.32
C ASN A 64 5.22 -24.56 5.74
N ALA A 65 5.02 -23.35 6.27
CA ALA A 65 4.42 -23.14 7.57
C ALA A 65 3.09 -23.90 7.70
N THR A 66 2.90 -24.58 8.81
CA THR A 66 1.63 -25.20 9.15
C THR A 66 0.63 -24.13 9.57
N ARG A 67 -0.65 -24.48 9.59
CA ARG A 67 -1.68 -23.67 10.26
C ARG A 67 -1.50 -23.55 11.78
N ASN A 68 -0.60 -24.31 12.39
CA ASN A 68 -0.35 -24.23 13.84
C ASN A 68 0.92 -23.43 14.16
N ALA A 69 1.60 -22.87 13.16
CA ALA A 69 2.80 -22.09 13.34
C ALA A 69 2.55 -20.87 14.25
N TRP A 70 3.53 -20.53 15.09
CA TRP A 70 3.43 -19.38 15.97
C TRP A 70 4.11 -18.17 15.34
N LEU A 71 3.64 -16.99 15.73
CA LEU A 71 4.27 -15.72 15.36
C LEU A 71 4.93 -15.10 16.61
N MET A 72 5.99 -14.34 16.42
CA MET A 72 6.66 -13.61 17.49
C MET A 72 7.07 -12.23 16.98
N GLN A 73 6.32 -11.21 17.39
CA GLN A 73 6.58 -9.82 17.00
C GLN A 73 7.55 -9.19 17.99
N ILE A 74 8.78 -8.95 17.55
CA ILE A 74 9.85 -8.44 18.41
C ILE A 74 10.08 -6.93 18.33
N HIS A 75 9.48 -6.28 17.33
CA HIS A 75 9.60 -4.84 17.15
C HIS A 75 8.40 -4.25 16.39
N ILE A 76 7.99 -3.05 16.78
CA ILE A 76 7.06 -2.21 16.02
C ILE A 76 7.72 -0.85 15.81
N VAL A 77 7.90 -0.43 14.56
CA VAL A 77 8.31 0.94 14.23
C VAL A 77 7.12 1.88 14.38
N ASP A 78 7.38 3.05 14.97
CA ASP A 78 6.36 4.05 15.32
C ASP A 78 5.24 3.50 16.19
N ASP A 79 5.58 2.70 17.21
CA ASP A 79 4.62 2.11 18.13
C ASP A 79 3.73 3.17 18.80
N GLN A 80 2.45 3.24 18.39
CA GLN A 80 1.43 4.15 18.93
C GLN A 80 0.15 3.36 19.20
N PRO A 81 0.08 2.59 20.31
CA PRO A 81 -1.02 1.64 20.56
C PRO A 81 -2.40 2.29 20.56
N SER A 82 -2.52 3.54 21.03
CA SER A 82 -3.78 4.30 21.06
C SER A 82 -4.38 4.58 19.68
N ARG A 83 -3.57 4.52 18.62
CA ARG A 83 -3.96 4.77 17.23
C ARG A 83 -4.09 3.49 16.42
N MET A 84 -3.78 2.34 17.00
CA MET A 84 -3.86 1.07 16.30
C MET A 84 -5.31 0.59 16.22
N ILE A 85 -5.71 0.26 15.01
CA ILE A 85 -6.95 -0.47 14.74
C ILE A 85 -6.59 -1.95 14.79
N PRO A 86 -7.37 -2.80 15.47
CA PRO A 86 -7.14 -4.23 15.46
C PRO A 86 -6.97 -4.76 14.02
N GLN A 87 -5.81 -5.36 13.76
CA GLN A 87 -5.51 -6.01 12.48
C GLN A 87 -5.59 -7.53 12.68
N ASP A 88 -6.72 -8.13 12.28
CA ASP A 88 -6.89 -9.58 12.34
C ASP A 88 -6.06 -10.24 11.22
N ILE A 89 -4.96 -10.88 11.61
CA ILE A 89 -4.06 -11.64 10.73
C ILE A 89 -4.25 -13.16 10.86
N SER A 90 -5.39 -13.63 11.38
CA SER A 90 -5.70 -15.05 11.57
C SER A 90 -5.74 -15.89 10.28
N PHE A 91 -5.83 -15.24 9.13
CA PHE A 91 -5.64 -15.91 7.84
C PHE A 91 -4.23 -16.51 7.67
N LEU A 92 -3.21 -16.07 8.44
CA LEU A 92 -1.86 -16.65 8.40
C LEU A 92 -1.75 -18.00 9.12
N THR A 93 -2.35 -18.09 10.31
CA THR A 93 -2.19 -19.24 11.21
C THR A 93 -3.33 -19.29 12.24
N ASP A 94 -3.62 -20.47 12.76
CA ASP A 94 -4.47 -20.75 13.92
C ASP A 94 -3.66 -20.75 15.24
N GLY A 95 -2.34 -20.61 15.15
CA GLY A 95 -1.43 -20.43 16.29
C GLY A 95 -1.59 -19.08 17.00
N LYS A 96 -0.69 -18.81 17.95
CA LYS A 96 -0.66 -17.53 18.69
C LYS A 96 0.47 -16.63 18.20
N GLU A 97 0.26 -15.34 18.37
CA GLU A 97 1.27 -14.31 18.19
C GLU A 97 1.78 -13.84 19.55
N ILE A 98 3.07 -14.04 19.82
CA ILE A 98 3.72 -13.51 21.02
C ILE A 98 4.07 -12.04 20.77
N VAL A 99 3.53 -11.16 21.61
CA VAL A 99 3.86 -9.72 21.66
C VAL A 99 4.49 -9.37 23.01
N PHE A 100 5.37 -8.38 23.05
CA PHE A 100 6.11 -8.00 24.27
C PHE A 100 5.56 -6.77 24.99
N ASN A 101 4.57 -6.09 24.40
CA ASN A 101 3.84 -4.99 25.00
C ASN A 101 2.37 -5.38 25.13
N TYR A 102 1.82 -5.29 26.34
CA TYR A 102 0.42 -5.62 26.61
C TYR A 102 -0.54 -4.73 25.81
N GLU A 103 -0.16 -3.48 25.55
CA GLU A 103 -0.97 -2.55 24.74
C GLU A 103 -1.09 -2.97 23.27
N ASN A 104 -0.21 -3.87 22.81
CA ASN A 104 -0.21 -4.38 21.43
C ASN A 104 -1.05 -5.67 21.29
N MET A 105 -1.70 -6.14 22.37
CA MET A 105 -2.66 -7.24 22.32
C MET A 105 -4.04 -6.74 21.85
N LEU A 106 -4.17 -6.52 20.55
CA LEU A 106 -5.37 -5.95 19.92
C LEU A 106 -6.40 -7.00 19.48
N THR A 107 -6.00 -8.27 19.39
CA THR A 107 -6.80 -9.40 18.90
C THR A 107 -6.61 -10.63 19.78
N GLU A 108 -7.52 -11.60 19.68
CA GLU A 108 -7.45 -12.88 20.43
C GLU A 108 -6.25 -13.77 20.05
N MET A 109 -5.60 -13.48 18.92
CA MET A 109 -4.39 -14.17 18.48
C MET A 109 -3.17 -13.76 19.31
N GLN A 110 -3.14 -12.51 19.79
CA GLN A 110 -1.99 -11.94 20.48
C GLN A 110 -1.98 -12.35 21.95
N VAL A 111 -0.81 -12.73 22.45
CA VAL A 111 -0.60 -13.16 23.83
C VAL A 111 0.71 -12.60 24.36
N MET A 112 0.75 -12.29 25.66
CA MET A 112 2.02 -12.04 26.34
C MET A 112 2.86 -13.32 26.40
N PRO A 113 4.20 -13.21 26.48
CA PRO A 113 5.05 -14.37 26.69
C PRO A 113 4.63 -15.07 28.00
N PRO A 114 4.47 -16.40 28.01
CA PRO A 114 4.10 -17.10 29.23
C PRO A 114 5.22 -17.02 30.27
N THR A 115 4.86 -17.28 31.53
CA THR A 115 5.80 -17.31 32.65
C THR A 115 6.77 -18.50 32.57
N VAL A 116 6.37 -19.58 31.89
CA VAL A 116 7.20 -20.75 31.63
C VAL A 116 7.81 -20.64 30.23
N PRO A 117 9.13 -20.82 30.04
CA PRO A 117 9.75 -20.76 28.72
C PRO A 117 9.08 -21.71 27.71
N ILE A 118 8.92 -21.26 26.48
CA ILE A 118 8.49 -22.09 25.35
C ILE A 118 9.73 -22.51 24.54
N CYS A 119 9.80 -23.79 24.17
CA CYS A 119 10.75 -24.31 23.20
C CYS A 119 9.98 -24.71 21.94
N PHE A 120 10.36 -24.14 20.80
CA PHE A 120 9.81 -24.48 19.48
C PHE A 120 10.73 -25.47 18.77
N ALA A 121 10.16 -26.40 18.00
CA ALA A 121 10.94 -27.33 17.18
C ALA A 121 11.83 -26.58 16.18
N ASN A 122 11.30 -25.51 15.57
CA ASN A 122 11.99 -24.70 14.59
C ASN A 122 11.74 -23.21 14.84
N ALA A 123 12.68 -22.37 14.40
CA ALA A 123 12.51 -20.93 14.37
C ALA A 123 12.99 -20.36 13.03
N VAL A 124 12.16 -19.53 12.41
CA VAL A 124 12.52 -18.74 11.23
C VAL A 124 12.59 -17.29 11.69
N VAL A 125 13.77 -16.67 11.59
CA VAL A 125 14.02 -15.31 12.08
C VAL A 125 14.17 -14.35 10.92
N GLY A 126 13.24 -13.39 10.88
CA GLY A 126 13.19 -12.32 9.90
C GLY A 126 12.56 -12.72 8.58
N ALA A 127 12.30 -11.71 7.77
CA ALA A 127 11.66 -11.85 6.47
C ALA A 127 12.67 -12.13 5.32
N GLY A 128 13.96 -12.09 5.62
CA GLY A 128 15.03 -12.40 4.66
C GLY A 128 15.30 -11.28 3.66
N ASN A 129 15.09 -10.02 4.05
CA ASN A 129 15.27 -8.81 3.24
C ASN A 129 14.55 -8.90 1.89
N ARG A 130 13.27 -9.34 1.94
CA ARG A 130 12.43 -9.52 0.75
C ARG A 130 11.30 -8.52 0.73
N CYS A 131 11.17 -7.77 -0.35
CA CYS A 131 10.03 -6.94 -0.68
C CYS A 131 10.13 -6.49 -2.14
N SER A 132 9.10 -5.86 -2.68
CA SER A 132 9.08 -5.35 -4.05
C SER A 132 9.87 -4.05 -4.24
N LEU A 133 10.36 -3.42 -3.16
CA LEU A 133 10.97 -2.10 -3.19
C LEU A 133 12.46 -2.16 -3.52
N TYR A 134 12.99 -1.08 -4.08
CA TYR A 134 14.37 -1.00 -4.57
C TYR A 134 15.43 -1.35 -3.51
N TYR A 135 15.16 -1.07 -2.24
CA TYR A 135 16.09 -1.33 -1.13
C TYR A 135 16.12 -2.78 -0.66
N CYS A 136 15.13 -3.61 -1.02
CA CYS A 136 15.15 -5.04 -0.67
C CYS A 136 16.00 -5.86 -1.62
N GLU A 137 16.88 -6.71 -1.08
CA GLU A 137 17.76 -7.58 -1.85
C GLU A 137 17.00 -8.66 -2.65
N LYS A 138 15.89 -9.15 -2.10
CA LYS A 138 15.12 -10.26 -2.69
C LYS A 138 13.71 -9.82 -3.07
N ASN A 139 13.22 -10.35 -4.17
CA ASN A 139 11.82 -10.18 -4.55
C ASN A 139 10.93 -11.20 -3.82
N ILE A 140 9.68 -10.80 -3.59
CA ILE A 140 8.59 -11.73 -3.28
C ILE A 140 8.06 -12.26 -4.62
N PRO A 141 7.90 -13.58 -4.80
CA PRO A 141 7.26 -14.13 -5.99
C PRO A 141 5.85 -13.55 -6.21
N ALA A 142 5.51 -13.20 -7.45
CA ALA A 142 4.21 -12.62 -7.82
C ALA A 142 3.04 -13.49 -7.35
N GLU A 143 3.19 -14.81 -7.47
CA GLU A 143 2.22 -15.81 -6.98
C GLU A 143 1.93 -15.70 -5.48
N HIS A 144 2.86 -15.19 -4.66
CA HIS A 144 2.62 -15.00 -3.23
C HIS A 144 1.73 -13.78 -2.98
N TYR A 145 1.77 -12.74 -3.81
CA TYR A 145 0.86 -11.60 -3.68
C TYR A 145 -0.58 -12.00 -4.01
N ASP A 146 -0.77 -12.76 -5.08
CA ASP A 146 -2.09 -13.25 -5.48
C ASP A 146 -2.68 -14.21 -4.43
N GLN A 147 -1.84 -15.09 -3.90
CA GLN A 147 -2.28 -16.02 -2.85
C GLN A 147 -2.54 -15.32 -1.52
N PHE A 148 -1.72 -14.33 -1.15
CA PHE A 148 -1.98 -13.49 0.02
C PHE A 148 -3.38 -12.85 -0.05
N ARG A 149 -3.69 -12.22 -1.19
CA ARG A 149 -5.03 -11.66 -1.44
C ARG A 149 -6.10 -12.73 -1.31
N ASN A 150 -5.95 -13.85 -2.03
CA ASN A 150 -6.97 -14.87 -2.09
C ASN A 150 -7.22 -15.56 -0.74
N ASP A 151 -6.17 -15.78 0.05
CA ASP A 151 -6.29 -16.37 1.38
C ASP A 151 -7.07 -15.43 2.32
N ILE A 152 -6.82 -14.12 2.28
CA ILE A 152 -7.58 -13.12 3.04
C ILE A 152 -9.04 -13.11 2.62
N LEU A 153 -9.32 -13.02 1.31
CA LEU A 153 -10.68 -12.99 0.79
C LEU A 153 -11.45 -14.27 1.15
N ASN A 154 -10.81 -15.44 1.02
CA ASN A 154 -11.44 -16.72 1.33
C ASN A 154 -11.66 -16.92 2.85
N HIS A 155 -10.74 -16.42 3.67
CA HIS A 155 -10.82 -16.54 5.13
C HIS A 155 -11.89 -15.62 5.72
N PHE A 156 -11.97 -14.37 5.24
CA PHE A 156 -12.84 -13.36 5.86
C PHE A 156 -14.10 -13.01 5.09
N ILE A 157 -14.14 -13.18 3.77
CA ILE A 157 -15.17 -12.53 2.94
C ILE A 157 -16.03 -13.53 2.18
N HIS A 158 -15.42 -14.42 1.40
CA HIS A 158 -16.15 -15.36 0.55
C HIS A 158 -16.82 -16.48 1.36
N ASN A 159 -17.69 -17.26 0.72
CA ASN A 159 -18.31 -18.47 1.29
C ASN A 159 -19.09 -18.22 2.61
N GLY A 160 -19.71 -17.05 2.75
CA GLY A 160 -20.48 -16.68 3.95
C GLY A 160 -19.63 -16.34 5.18
N GLN A 161 -18.32 -16.11 5.00
CA GLN A 161 -17.43 -15.71 6.09
C GLN A 161 -17.62 -14.24 6.47
N TRP A 162 -18.00 -13.39 5.51
CA TRP A 162 -18.21 -11.96 5.77
C TRP A 162 -19.29 -11.73 6.83
N GLU A 163 -20.42 -12.42 6.72
CA GLU A 163 -21.52 -12.30 7.67
C GLU A 163 -21.09 -12.77 9.08
N LYS A 164 -20.31 -13.86 9.15
CA LYS A 164 -19.78 -14.36 10.42
C LYS A 164 -18.79 -13.37 11.05
N TYR A 165 -17.91 -12.80 10.24
CA TYR A 165 -16.96 -11.77 10.67
C TYR A 165 -17.69 -10.53 11.18
N MET A 166 -18.69 -10.04 10.45
CA MET A 166 -19.55 -8.93 10.89
C MET A 166 -20.22 -9.20 12.23
N HIS A 167 -20.77 -10.41 12.43
CA HIS A 167 -21.38 -10.78 13.70
C HIS A 167 -20.37 -10.90 14.85
N LYS A 168 -19.17 -11.43 14.60
CA LYS A 168 -18.12 -11.57 15.61
C LYS A 168 -17.62 -10.20 16.09
N GLU A 169 -17.30 -9.32 15.15
CA GLU A 169 -16.62 -8.05 15.43
C GLU A 169 -17.60 -6.88 15.67
N GLN A 170 -18.92 -7.14 15.69
CA GLN A 170 -19.95 -6.10 15.80
C GLN A 170 -19.76 -5.17 17.02
N ALA A 171 -19.12 -5.67 18.08
CA ALA A 171 -18.85 -4.92 19.30
C ALA A 171 -17.81 -3.80 19.11
N ASP A 172 -16.84 -3.95 18.19
CA ASP A 172 -15.82 -2.95 17.93
C ASP A 172 -16.15 -2.12 16.69
N LYS A 173 -16.78 -0.96 16.92
CA LYS A 173 -17.17 -0.03 15.85
C LYS A 173 -15.98 0.47 15.02
N ARG A 174 -14.75 0.42 15.53
CA ARG A 174 -13.55 0.88 14.81
C ARG A 174 -13.21 -0.02 13.63
N VAL A 175 -13.52 -1.32 13.74
CA VAL A 175 -13.28 -2.30 12.67
C VAL A 175 -14.04 -1.92 11.40
N PHE A 176 -15.29 -1.48 11.54
CA PHE A 176 -16.17 -1.14 10.41
C PHE A 176 -16.20 0.35 10.04
N ALA A 177 -15.32 1.17 10.61
CA ALA A 177 -15.38 2.62 10.44
C ALA A 177 -15.29 3.06 8.96
N CYS A 178 -14.32 2.54 8.21
CA CYS A 178 -14.17 2.81 6.78
C CYS A 178 -15.38 2.35 5.95
N ILE A 179 -15.91 1.15 6.22
CA ILE A 179 -17.09 0.62 5.52
C ILE A 179 -18.29 1.53 5.74
N ASN A 180 -18.57 1.89 7.00
CA ASN A 180 -19.70 2.75 7.35
C ASN A 180 -19.58 4.16 6.78
N SER A 181 -18.35 4.62 6.50
CA SER A 181 -18.10 5.94 5.87
C SER A 181 -18.18 5.91 4.34
N THR A 182 -18.21 4.72 3.73
CA THR A 182 -18.21 4.57 2.28
C THR A 182 -19.55 4.98 1.68
N LYS A 183 -19.52 5.75 0.60
CA LYS A 183 -20.71 6.12 -0.17
C LYS A 183 -20.65 5.49 -1.56
N ILE A 184 -21.78 4.98 -2.04
CA ILE A 184 -21.88 4.38 -3.38
C ILE A 184 -22.78 5.27 -4.23
N TYR A 185 -22.28 5.65 -5.40
CA TYR A 185 -22.99 6.47 -6.38
C TYR A 185 -23.25 5.65 -7.64
N THR A 186 -24.49 5.69 -8.12
CA THR A 186 -24.94 4.99 -9.33
C THR A 186 -25.79 5.94 -10.18
N SER A 187 -25.97 5.63 -11.47
CA SER A 187 -26.84 6.42 -12.35
C SER A 187 -28.32 6.13 -12.05
N ASP A 188 -29.17 7.16 -11.98
CA ASP A 188 -30.58 7.10 -11.53
C ASP A 188 -31.55 6.23 -12.38
N ASN A 189 -31.10 5.64 -13.49
CA ASN A 189 -31.97 5.11 -14.57
C ASN A 189 -31.68 3.67 -15.02
N GLY A 190 -31.06 2.80 -14.23
CA GLY A 190 -30.93 1.41 -14.66
C GLY A 190 -30.45 0.48 -13.57
N GLU A 191 -31.05 -0.71 -13.55
CA GLU A 191 -30.50 -1.91 -12.90
C GLU A 191 -28.97 -1.91 -13.05
N ASN A 192 -28.26 -1.98 -11.93
CA ASN A 192 -26.83 -2.24 -11.96
C ASN A 192 -26.64 -3.60 -12.66
N ASP A 193 -26.30 -3.58 -13.95
CA ASP A 193 -25.81 -4.77 -14.62
C ASP A 193 -24.60 -5.24 -13.82
N ALA A 194 -24.54 -6.54 -13.52
CA ALA A 194 -23.43 -7.17 -12.82
C ALA A 194 -22.08 -6.91 -13.53
N ASN A 195 -22.09 -6.48 -14.79
CA ASN A 195 -20.91 -6.12 -15.57
C ASN A 195 -20.54 -4.62 -15.53
N THR A 196 -21.23 -3.80 -14.72
CA THR A 196 -20.93 -2.37 -14.62
C THR A 196 -19.59 -2.16 -13.91
N PRO A 197 -18.61 -1.46 -14.51
CA PRO A 197 -17.33 -1.20 -13.87
C PRO A 197 -17.48 -0.44 -12.55
N VAL A 198 -16.71 -0.84 -11.55
CA VAL A 198 -16.66 -0.22 -10.22
C VAL A 198 -15.39 0.60 -10.08
N ILE A 199 -15.55 1.89 -9.85
CA ILE A 199 -14.46 2.84 -9.67
C ILE A 199 -14.40 3.26 -8.20
N GLY A 200 -13.30 2.95 -7.53
CA GLY A 200 -12.99 3.47 -6.21
C GLY A 200 -12.39 4.87 -6.32
N VAL A 201 -12.94 5.86 -5.62
CA VAL A 201 -12.32 7.18 -5.42
C VAL A 201 -11.96 7.27 -3.94
N LEU A 202 -10.69 7.03 -3.63
CA LEU A 202 -10.17 7.10 -2.27
C LEU A 202 -9.71 8.52 -1.95
N GLN A 203 -10.44 9.12 -1.02
CA GLN A 203 -10.23 10.48 -0.56
C GLN A 203 -9.66 10.50 0.86
N ARG A 204 -8.86 11.53 1.14
CA ARG A 204 -8.36 11.87 2.47
C ARG A 204 -9.04 13.15 2.97
N TYR A 205 -9.18 13.34 4.27
CA TYR A 205 -9.88 14.52 4.82
C TYR A 205 -8.97 15.65 5.26
N HIS A 206 -7.70 15.38 5.52
CA HIS A 206 -6.78 16.37 6.04
C HIS A 206 -5.83 16.84 4.94
N ASN A 207 -4.69 16.17 4.80
CA ASN A 207 -3.71 16.45 3.76
C ASN A 207 -3.90 15.52 2.57
N ARG A 208 -3.28 15.89 1.46
CA ARG A 208 -3.28 15.10 0.22
C ARG A 208 -4.64 14.81 -0.38
N HIS A 209 -5.64 15.66 -0.22
CA HIS A 209 -6.97 15.38 -0.78
C HIS A 209 -7.14 15.95 -2.19
N ILE A 210 -8.07 15.37 -2.97
CA ILE A 210 -8.48 15.88 -4.29
C ILE A 210 -9.61 16.89 -4.08
N LEU A 211 -9.34 18.18 -4.27
CA LEU A 211 -10.28 19.24 -3.90
C LEU A 211 -11.60 19.19 -4.68
N ASN A 212 -11.55 18.85 -5.97
CA ASN A 212 -12.73 18.72 -6.84
C ASN A 212 -13.18 17.24 -7.02
N ALA A 213 -13.02 16.40 -5.99
CA ALA A 213 -13.43 14.99 -6.05
C ALA A 213 -14.93 14.81 -6.34
N GLU A 214 -15.81 15.68 -5.84
CA GLU A 214 -17.26 15.60 -6.13
C GLU A 214 -17.56 15.83 -7.62
N GLU A 215 -16.85 16.77 -8.26
CA GLU A 215 -16.96 17.01 -9.70
C GLU A 215 -16.54 15.76 -10.48
N LEU A 216 -15.42 15.15 -10.08
CA LEU A 216 -14.94 13.89 -10.66
C LEU A 216 -15.97 12.76 -10.51
N ILE A 217 -16.50 12.54 -9.31
CA ILE A 217 -17.51 11.50 -9.03
C ILE A 217 -18.73 11.70 -9.93
N ASN A 218 -19.25 12.93 -9.99
CA ASN A 218 -20.40 13.25 -10.84
C ASN A 218 -20.12 13.00 -12.33
N ALA A 219 -18.90 13.31 -12.79
CA ALA A 219 -18.51 13.06 -14.17
C ALA A 219 -18.40 11.56 -14.50
N LEU A 220 -17.88 10.75 -13.57
CA LEU A 220 -17.81 9.29 -13.70
C LEU A 220 -19.19 8.63 -13.65
N VAL A 221 -20.08 9.07 -12.76
CA VAL A 221 -21.47 8.59 -12.69
C VAL A 221 -22.24 8.91 -13.97
N LYS A 222 -21.98 10.07 -14.60
CA LYS A 222 -22.54 10.41 -15.92
C LYS A 222 -22.09 9.45 -17.04
N GLN A 223 -20.93 8.80 -16.89
CA GLN A 223 -20.49 7.72 -17.78
C GLN A 223 -21.15 6.36 -17.46
N LYS A 224 -22.08 6.33 -16.51
CA LYS A 224 -22.79 5.12 -16.02
C LYS A 224 -21.88 4.12 -15.30
N TYR A 225 -20.80 4.58 -14.69
CA TYR A 225 -19.99 3.75 -13.80
C TYR A 225 -20.56 3.75 -12.37
N THR A 226 -20.33 2.66 -11.64
CA THR A 226 -20.56 2.64 -10.19
C THR A 226 -19.35 3.25 -9.51
N VAL A 227 -19.55 4.26 -8.66
CA VAL A 227 -18.45 4.94 -7.96
C VAL A 227 -18.54 4.70 -6.47
N LYS A 228 -17.50 4.12 -5.88
CA LYS A 228 -17.31 3.99 -4.43
C LYS A 228 -16.45 5.14 -3.94
N PHE A 229 -17.03 6.05 -3.16
CA PHE A 229 -16.25 7.04 -2.42
C PHE A 229 -15.74 6.40 -1.13
N LEU A 230 -14.43 6.20 -1.08
CA LEU A 230 -13.72 5.52 0.01
C LEU A 230 -13.01 6.55 0.88
N ASN A 231 -12.95 6.27 2.18
CA ASN A 231 -12.19 7.07 3.13
C ASN A 231 -11.60 6.17 4.21
N PHE A 232 -10.27 6.16 4.30
CA PHE A 232 -9.53 5.35 5.28
C PHE A 232 -8.96 6.18 6.44
N ASP A 233 -9.09 7.51 6.43
CA ASP A 233 -8.63 8.35 7.55
C ASP A 233 -9.47 8.12 8.83
N VAL A 234 -10.69 7.56 8.70
CA VAL A 234 -11.52 7.11 9.85
C VAL A 234 -11.09 5.76 10.42
N GLY A 235 -10.13 5.11 9.76
CA GLY A 235 -9.62 3.80 10.16
C GLY A 235 -10.25 2.62 9.42
N CYS A 236 -9.42 1.65 9.06
CA CYS A 236 -9.83 0.42 8.38
C CYS A 236 -9.00 -0.78 8.88
N SER A 237 -9.65 -1.90 9.18
CA SER A 237 -8.96 -3.17 9.46
C SER A 237 -8.69 -3.92 8.17
N LEU A 238 -7.72 -4.84 8.18
CA LEU A 238 -7.35 -5.67 7.04
C LEU A 238 -8.57 -6.35 6.35
N PRO A 239 -9.47 -7.07 7.05
CA PRO A 239 -10.67 -7.64 6.42
C PRO A 239 -11.60 -6.60 5.78
N THR A 240 -11.77 -5.45 6.44
CA THR A 240 -12.66 -4.39 5.92
C THR A 240 -12.10 -3.67 4.71
N THR A 241 -10.79 -3.41 4.68
CA THR A 241 -10.08 -2.92 3.50
C THR A 241 -10.23 -3.90 2.34
N ALA A 242 -10.03 -5.19 2.60
CA ALA A 242 -10.18 -6.23 1.59
C ALA A 242 -11.60 -6.26 1.02
N LYS A 243 -12.62 -6.18 1.89
CA LYS A 243 -14.03 -6.18 1.47
C LYS A 243 -14.40 -4.98 0.60
N LEU A 244 -13.83 -3.80 0.88
CA LEU A 244 -14.14 -2.59 0.14
C LEU A 244 -13.53 -2.57 -1.27
N LEU A 245 -12.40 -3.24 -1.46
CA LEU A 245 -11.60 -3.18 -2.69
C LEU A 245 -11.67 -4.43 -3.56
N GLU A 246 -12.28 -5.54 -3.09
CA GLU A 246 -12.27 -6.82 -3.80
C GLU A 246 -12.87 -6.76 -5.22
N ASP A 247 -13.84 -5.87 -5.43
CA ASP A 247 -14.64 -5.68 -6.64
C ASP A 247 -14.32 -4.35 -7.36
N VAL A 248 -13.30 -3.60 -6.92
CA VAL A 248 -12.89 -2.36 -7.56
C VAL A 248 -12.03 -2.66 -8.80
N ASP A 249 -12.44 -2.12 -9.95
CA ASP A 249 -11.75 -2.28 -11.23
C ASP A 249 -10.67 -1.21 -11.45
N ILE A 250 -10.97 0.01 -11.02
CA ILE A 250 -10.08 1.17 -11.08
C ILE A 250 -10.11 1.88 -9.73
N LEU A 251 -8.94 2.05 -9.10
CA LEU A 251 -8.79 2.89 -7.90
C LEU A 251 -8.15 4.21 -8.28
N ILE A 252 -8.85 5.31 -8.03
CA ILE A 252 -8.36 6.67 -8.13
C ILE A 252 -8.07 7.15 -6.72
N SER A 253 -6.84 7.54 -6.44
CA SER A 253 -6.47 8.08 -5.14
C SER A 253 -5.40 9.13 -5.26
N SER A 254 -5.42 10.12 -4.37
CA SER A 254 -4.25 10.96 -4.14
C SER A 254 -3.01 10.12 -3.82
N HIS A 255 -1.84 10.55 -4.29
CA HIS A 255 -0.58 9.91 -3.94
C HIS A 255 -0.42 9.72 -2.41
N GLY A 256 -0.23 8.48 -1.95
CA GLY A 256 0.03 8.16 -0.55
C GLY A 256 -0.37 6.75 -0.12
N ASN A 257 -0.25 6.46 1.18
CA ASN A 257 -0.40 5.11 1.76
C ASN A 257 -1.70 4.38 1.42
N GLY A 258 -2.77 5.11 1.08
CA GLY A 258 -4.05 4.50 0.69
C GLY A 258 -3.97 3.73 -0.65
N ILE A 259 -2.98 4.02 -1.48
CA ILE A 259 -2.76 3.32 -2.75
C ILE A 259 -2.38 1.85 -2.52
N GLY A 260 -1.61 1.57 -1.48
CA GLY A 260 -1.17 0.20 -1.19
C GLY A 260 -2.31 -0.76 -0.85
N ASP A 261 -3.46 -0.25 -0.44
CA ASP A 261 -4.67 -1.03 -0.18
C ASP A 261 -5.17 -1.76 -1.45
N ALA A 262 -4.82 -1.26 -2.64
CA ALA A 262 -5.19 -1.84 -3.92
C ALA A 262 -4.68 -3.29 -4.13
N ILE A 263 -3.85 -3.83 -3.24
CA ILE A 263 -3.52 -5.26 -3.25
C ILE A 263 -4.75 -6.17 -3.18
N PHE A 264 -5.86 -5.70 -2.61
CA PHE A 264 -7.11 -6.46 -2.56
C PHE A 264 -7.94 -6.39 -3.85
N MET A 265 -7.64 -5.47 -4.76
CA MET A 265 -8.23 -5.46 -6.10
C MET A 265 -7.78 -6.69 -6.89
N ALA A 266 -8.59 -7.12 -7.85
CA ALA A 266 -8.24 -8.26 -8.71
C ALA A 266 -6.94 -7.99 -9.50
N PRO A 267 -6.18 -9.01 -9.90
CA PRO A 267 -5.02 -8.83 -10.77
C PRO A 267 -5.41 -8.13 -12.09
N LYS A 268 -4.48 -7.34 -12.65
CA LYS A 268 -4.63 -6.55 -13.89
C LYS A 268 -5.63 -5.39 -13.85
N THR A 269 -6.25 -5.13 -12.70
CA THR A 269 -6.96 -3.86 -12.41
C THR A 269 -6.00 -2.68 -12.41
N SER A 270 -6.53 -1.46 -12.39
CA SER A 270 -5.72 -0.24 -12.53
C SER A 270 -5.80 0.68 -11.32
N ILE A 271 -4.65 1.24 -10.93
CA ILE A 271 -4.54 2.29 -9.92
C ILE A 271 -4.10 3.58 -10.62
N LEU A 272 -4.83 4.67 -10.37
CA LEU A 272 -4.50 6.03 -10.79
C LEU A 272 -4.09 6.84 -9.56
N SER A 273 -2.79 7.07 -9.41
CA SER A 273 -2.22 7.97 -8.41
C SER A 273 -2.35 9.40 -8.89
N ILE A 274 -3.19 10.20 -8.23
CA ILE A 274 -3.30 11.64 -8.47
C ILE A 274 -2.16 12.33 -7.73
N ASP A 275 -1.13 12.63 -8.49
CA ASP A 275 0.07 13.30 -8.02
C ASP A 275 -0.19 14.82 -8.01
N SER A 276 0.37 15.50 -7.02
CA SER A 276 0.41 16.96 -7.02
C SER A 276 1.46 17.43 -8.00
N ARG A 277 1.33 18.68 -8.43
CA ARG A 277 2.26 19.23 -9.39
C ARG A 277 3.69 19.24 -8.85
N PHE A 278 4.65 18.88 -9.71
CA PHE A 278 6.08 18.78 -9.37
C PHE A 278 6.43 17.71 -8.34
N TYR A 279 5.53 16.76 -8.09
CA TYR A 279 5.80 15.63 -7.22
C TYR A 279 5.51 14.33 -7.96
N SER A 280 6.44 13.38 -7.86
CA SER A 280 6.16 11.98 -8.14
C SER A 280 7.14 11.12 -7.35
N GLU A 281 6.69 9.96 -6.89
CA GLU A 281 7.57 8.94 -6.31
C GLU A 281 7.19 7.55 -6.84
N PRO A 282 8.16 6.68 -7.15
CA PRO A 282 7.89 5.37 -7.75
C PRO A 282 7.51 4.30 -6.72
N TRP A 283 7.42 4.64 -5.41
CA TRP A 283 7.23 3.66 -4.34
C TRP A 283 6.06 2.71 -4.60
N PHE A 284 4.90 3.26 -5.01
CA PHE A 284 3.72 2.45 -5.31
C PHE A 284 3.82 1.71 -6.65
N ALA A 285 4.59 2.21 -7.62
CA ALA A 285 4.87 1.48 -8.85
C ALA A 285 5.58 0.15 -8.55
N TYR A 286 6.51 0.13 -7.59
CA TYR A 286 7.18 -1.11 -7.18
C TYR A 286 6.18 -2.14 -6.63
N VAL A 287 5.30 -1.77 -5.69
CA VAL A 287 4.38 -2.74 -5.08
C VAL A 287 3.33 -3.26 -6.08
N HIS A 288 2.85 -2.42 -7.00
CA HIS A 288 1.81 -2.82 -7.95
C HIS A 288 2.36 -3.59 -9.15
N THR A 289 3.57 -3.29 -9.63
CA THR A 289 4.22 -4.10 -10.68
C THR A 289 4.63 -5.50 -10.17
N ALA A 290 5.01 -5.64 -8.90
CA ALA A 290 5.29 -6.94 -8.31
C ALA A 290 4.02 -7.78 -8.07
N SER A 291 2.90 -7.12 -7.75
CA SER A 291 1.63 -7.80 -7.45
C SER A 291 0.72 -7.98 -8.67
N GLY A 292 1.04 -7.38 -9.82
CA GLY A 292 0.32 -7.62 -11.07
C GLY A 292 -0.84 -6.67 -11.31
N ARG A 293 -0.76 -5.46 -10.77
CA ARG A 293 -1.75 -4.40 -10.97
C ARG A 293 -1.14 -3.28 -11.79
N ARG A 294 -1.96 -2.67 -12.64
CA ARG A 294 -1.52 -1.57 -13.51
C ARG A 294 -1.43 -0.30 -12.66
N PHE A 295 -0.36 0.47 -12.78
CA PHE A 295 -0.17 1.67 -11.96
C PHE A 295 0.16 2.88 -12.82
N TYR A 296 -0.64 3.94 -12.72
CA TYR A 296 -0.44 5.17 -13.48
C TYR A 296 -0.38 6.35 -12.53
N ASN A 297 0.62 7.20 -12.71
CA ASN A 297 0.64 8.53 -12.12
C ASN A 297 -0.12 9.47 -13.05
N PHE A 298 -0.98 10.30 -12.47
CA PHE A 298 -1.73 11.33 -13.16
C PHE A 298 -1.46 12.65 -12.46
N GLU A 299 -0.81 13.57 -13.15
CA GLU A 299 -0.50 14.92 -12.67
C GLU A 299 -1.28 15.93 -13.51
N CYS A 300 -1.93 16.89 -12.85
CA CYS A 300 -2.49 18.03 -13.58
C CYS A 300 -1.40 19.11 -13.77
N GLU A 301 -0.87 19.21 -14.98
CA GLU A 301 0.21 20.16 -15.31
C GLU A 301 -0.25 21.62 -15.44
N SER A 302 -1.56 21.87 -15.48
CA SER A 302 -2.11 23.23 -15.57
C SER A 302 -1.79 24.05 -14.33
N SER A 303 -1.52 25.34 -14.51
CA SER A 303 -1.34 26.28 -13.39
C SER A 303 -2.55 26.31 -12.45
N ASP A 304 -3.74 26.10 -13.01
CA ASP A 304 -5.00 26.24 -12.29
C ASP A 304 -5.27 25.04 -11.37
N CYS A 305 -4.52 23.94 -11.54
CA CYS A 305 -4.58 22.79 -10.67
C CYS A 305 -3.70 22.90 -9.41
N GLN A 306 -2.84 23.93 -9.34
CA GLN A 306 -2.02 24.19 -8.16
C GLN A 306 -2.88 24.77 -7.05
N VAL A 307 -2.96 24.07 -5.93
CA VAL A 307 -3.50 24.62 -4.69
C VAL A 307 -2.31 25.08 -3.84
N ALA A 308 -2.31 26.37 -3.46
CA ALA A 308 -1.29 26.91 -2.59
C ALA A 308 -1.69 26.67 -1.12
N ASP A 309 -0.79 26.09 -0.33
CA ASP A 309 -0.98 25.90 1.11
C ASP A 309 0.16 26.57 1.88
N ILE A 310 -0.07 27.82 2.25
CA ILE A 310 0.91 28.67 2.92
C ILE A 310 1.29 28.12 4.29
N GLU A 311 0.34 27.54 5.02
CA GLU A 311 0.57 27.06 6.37
C GLU A 311 1.36 25.74 6.36
N LEU A 312 1.00 24.81 5.46
CA LEU A 312 1.81 23.60 5.24
C LEU A 312 3.23 23.96 4.80
N ALA A 313 3.38 24.92 3.88
CA ALA A 313 4.70 25.36 3.42
C ALA A 313 5.56 25.88 4.59
N LYS A 314 5.01 26.75 5.45
CA LYS A 314 5.71 27.22 6.65
C LYS A 314 6.10 26.07 7.56
N GLN A 315 5.18 25.16 7.85
CA GLN A 315 5.43 24.03 8.75
C GLN A 315 6.60 23.16 8.26
N VAL A 316 6.65 22.82 6.97
CA VAL A 316 7.75 21.98 6.44
C VAL A 316 9.07 22.73 6.33
N LEU A 317 9.04 24.04 6.10
CA LEU A 317 10.24 24.90 6.06
C LEU A 317 10.82 25.10 7.46
N GLU A 318 9.96 25.28 8.47
CA GLU A 318 10.37 25.38 9.89
C GLU A 318 11.07 24.12 10.38
N GLN A 319 10.61 22.94 9.97
CA GLN A 319 11.27 21.66 10.26
C GLN A 319 12.70 21.56 9.71
N GLU A 320 12.99 22.28 8.62
CA GLU A 320 14.32 22.38 8.01
C GLU A 320 15.10 23.62 8.49
N GLY A 321 14.57 24.39 9.44
CA GLY A 321 15.18 25.64 9.90
C GLY A 321 15.25 26.74 8.84
N VAL A 322 14.40 26.67 7.80
CA VAL A 322 14.34 27.66 6.72
C VAL A 322 13.23 28.67 7.00
N THR A 323 13.55 29.96 6.89
CA THR A 323 12.56 31.05 6.96
C THR A 323 12.58 31.84 5.66
N LEU A 324 11.43 31.93 5.01
CA LEU A 324 11.25 32.68 3.76
C LEU A 324 10.61 34.04 4.00
N THR A 325 10.99 35.03 3.20
CA THR A 325 10.22 36.29 3.14
C THR A 325 8.83 36.04 2.53
N HIS A 326 7.89 36.97 2.69
CA HIS A 326 6.54 36.83 2.12
C HIS A 326 6.57 36.57 0.60
N TYR A 327 7.40 37.29 -0.16
CA TYR A 327 7.52 37.09 -1.61
C TYR A 327 8.17 35.76 -1.98
N GLU A 328 9.16 35.31 -1.20
CA GLU A 328 9.76 33.99 -1.40
C GLU A 328 8.74 32.88 -1.09
N LEU A 329 7.89 33.05 -0.08
CA LEU A 329 6.85 32.08 0.23
C LEU A 329 5.80 31.98 -0.88
N LEU A 330 5.41 33.11 -1.49
CA LEU A 330 4.51 33.12 -2.65
C LEU A 330 5.13 32.45 -3.88
N GLU A 331 6.45 32.61 -4.10
CA GLU A 331 7.15 31.87 -5.15
C GLU A 331 7.21 30.37 -4.84
N TYR A 332 7.45 29.99 -3.58
CA TYR A 332 7.54 28.60 -3.13
C TYR A 332 6.24 27.82 -3.36
N VAL A 333 5.09 28.41 -3.03
CA VAL A 333 3.77 27.77 -3.20
C VAL A 333 3.15 28.02 -4.58
N GLY A 334 3.84 28.78 -5.43
CA GLY A 334 3.32 29.28 -6.69
C GLY A 334 3.17 28.19 -7.77
N PRO A 335 2.56 28.55 -8.92
CA PRO A 335 2.30 27.63 -10.02
C PRO A 335 3.55 27.34 -10.88
N LYS A 336 4.74 27.79 -10.48
CA LYS A 336 6.00 27.50 -11.18
C LYS A 336 6.93 26.80 -10.22
N TYR A 337 7.72 25.87 -10.74
CA TYR A 337 8.73 25.21 -9.93
C TYR A 337 9.72 26.26 -9.39
N PRO A 338 9.93 26.36 -8.05
CA PRO A 338 10.66 27.45 -7.44
C PRO A 338 12.17 27.22 -7.48
N THR A 339 12.74 26.98 -8.66
CA THR A 339 14.17 26.60 -8.86
C THR A 339 15.13 27.49 -8.09
N ARG A 340 14.89 28.80 -8.08
CA ARG A 340 15.74 29.78 -7.39
C ARG A 340 15.77 29.55 -5.88
N LEU A 341 14.61 29.29 -5.26
CA LEU A 341 14.52 29.01 -3.83
C LEU A 341 15.12 27.65 -3.49
N ILE A 342 14.85 26.64 -4.34
CA ILE A 342 15.41 25.32 -4.13
C ILE A 342 16.93 25.38 -4.11
N ASN A 343 17.54 26.00 -5.12
CA ASN A 343 18.99 26.13 -5.20
C ASN A 343 19.60 27.03 -4.10
N LYS A 344 18.80 27.95 -3.51
CA LYS A 344 19.26 28.86 -2.48
C LYS A 344 19.28 28.21 -1.09
N TYR A 345 18.25 27.44 -0.76
CA TYR A 345 18.02 26.94 0.60
C TYR A 345 18.28 25.44 0.76
N PHE A 346 18.27 24.66 -0.33
CA PHE A 346 18.50 23.23 -0.29
C PHE A 346 19.74 22.88 -1.12
N ALA A 347 20.67 22.12 -0.52
CA ALA A 347 21.92 21.73 -1.15
C ALA A 347 21.83 20.30 -1.71
N GLY A 348 22.29 20.10 -2.95
CA GLY A 348 22.31 18.78 -3.59
C GLY A 348 20.91 18.31 -4.04
N ASP A 349 20.72 16.99 -4.06
CA ASP A 349 19.44 16.35 -4.42
C ASP A 349 18.43 16.35 -3.26
N ASP A 350 18.85 16.78 -2.06
CA ASP A 350 17.99 16.87 -0.88
C ASP A 350 17.04 18.06 -0.99
N LYS A 351 16.02 17.88 -1.82
CA LYS A 351 14.88 18.79 -1.96
C LYS A 351 13.80 18.47 -0.92
N GLY A 352 14.19 17.90 0.24
CA GLY A 352 13.31 17.26 1.21
C GLY A 352 12.10 18.10 1.59
N ALA A 353 12.29 19.37 1.98
CA ALA A 353 11.18 20.24 2.36
C ALA A 353 10.19 20.52 1.21
N TYR A 354 10.69 20.83 0.01
CA TYR A 354 9.81 21.08 -1.14
C TYR A 354 9.11 19.81 -1.59
N SER A 355 9.83 18.68 -1.62
CA SER A 355 9.24 17.38 -1.92
C SER A 355 8.17 17.00 -0.89
N ARG A 356 8.37 17.28 0.41
CA ARG A 356 7.36 17.03 1.45
C ARG A 356 6.16 17.98 1.30
N TYR A 357 6.40 19.25 1.00
CA TYR A 357 5.33 20.21 0.69
C TYR A 357 4.49 19.71 -0.48
N THR A 358 5.10 19.45 -1.63
CA THR A 358 4.38 19.02 -2.82
C THR A 358 3.72 17.67 -2.59
N LYS A 359 4.38 16.71 -1.92
CA LYS A 359 3.74 15.45 -1.50
C LYS A 359 2.44 15.66 -0.72
N ASP A 360 2.42 16.62 0.20
CA ASP A 360 1.37 16.78 1.21
C ASP A 360 0.25 17.74 0.80
N VAL A 361 0.52 18.68 -0.11
CA VAL A 361 -0.42 19.75 -0.50
C VAL A 361 -1.67 19.21 -1.19
N THR A 362 -2.82 19.81 -0.92
CA THR A 362 -4.04 19.55 -1.69
C THR A 362 -3.81 19.69 -3.19
N ARG A 363 -4.56 18.93 -3.98
CA ARG A 363 -4.43 18.94 -5.45
C ARG A 363 -5.80 18.98 -6.10
N LEU A 364 -5.84 19.53 -7.31
CA LEU A 364 -6.98 19.44 -8.22
C LEU A 364 -6.67 18.43 -9.31
N VAL A 365 -7.73 17.93 -9.94
CA VAL A 365 -7.60 17.07 -11.12
C VAL A 365 -8.32 17.70 -12.31
N ASP A 366 -7.73 17.54 -13.49
CA ASP A 366 -8.41 17.80 -14.76
C ASP A 366 -9.43 16.67 -14.99
N VAL A 367 -10.69 16.93 -14.62
CA VAL A 367 -11.77 15.94 -14.62
C VAL A 367 -12.03 15.40 -16.02
N GLU A 368 -12.02 16.26 -17.05
CA GLU A 368 -12.27 15.84 -18.42
C GLU A 368 -11.18 14.87 -18.91
N LYS A 369 -9.91 15.24 -18.72
CA LYS A 369 -8.79 14.38 -19.11
C LYS A 369 -8.78 13.06 -18.34
N LEU A 370 -9.02 13.10 -17.03
CA LEU A 370 -9.03 11.89 -16.21
C LEU A 370 -10.17 10.95 -16.58
N VAL A 371 -11.39 11.46 -16.80
CA VAL A 371 -12.54 10.64 -17.22
C VAL A 371 -12.28 9.99 -18.59
N ARG A 372 -11.67 10.73 -19.53
CA ARG A 372 -11.25 10.17 -20.81
C ARG A 372 -10.24 9.03 -20.62
N PHE A 373 -9.23 9.23 -19.77
CA PHE A 373 -8.22 8.21 -19.50
C PHE A 373 -8.81 6.96 -18.83
N VAL A 374 -9.73 7.13 -17.87
CA VAL A 374 -10.49 6.03 -17.25
C VAL A 374 -11.24 5.23 -18.32
N LYS A 375 -11.90 5.91 -19.26
CA LYS A 375 -12.63 5.26 -20.35
C LYS A 375 -11.68 4.43 -21.24
N GLU A 376 -10.53 4.97 -21.60
CA GLU A 376 -9.52 4.25 -22.38
C GLU A 376 -9.04 2.98 -21.64
N ILE A 377 -8.77 3.07 -20.34
CA ILE A 377 -8.38 1.92 -19.52
C ILE A 377 -9.45 0.82 -19.53
N LEU A 378 -10.73 1.19 -19.42
CA LEU A 378 -11.85 0.24 -19.43
C LEU A 378 -12.06 -0.38 -20.81
N GLU A 379 -11.92 0.38 -21.88
CA GLU A 379 -11.99 -0.13 -23.27
C GLU A 379 -10.85 -1.12 -23.57
N GLU A 380 -9.71 -1.00 -22.90
CA GLU A 380 -8.59 -1.93 -23.02
C GLU A 380 -8.79 -3.24 -22.24
N MET A 381 -9.54 -3.23 -21.13
CA MET A 381 -9.67 -4.40 -20.23
C MET A 381 -10.04 -5.72 -20.95
N PRO A 382 -10.99 -5.75 -21.90
CA PRO A 382 -11.31 -6.96 -22.66
C PRO A 382 -10.14 -7.46 -23.51
N LEU A 383 -9.35 -6.55 -24.10
CA LEU A 383 -8.23 -6.87 -24.99
C LEU A 383 -7.05 -7.48 -24.22
N ILE A 384 -6.92 -7.13 -22.94
CA ILE A 384 -5.84 -7.59 -22.05
C ILE A 384 -6.22 -8.79 -21.17
N LYS A 385 -7.50 -9.20 -21.20
CA LYS A 385 -8.02 -10.27 -20.32
C LYS A 385 -7.25 -11.58 -20.45
N ASN A 386 -6.84 -11.95 -21.66
CA ASN A 386 -6.14 -13.22 -21.94
C ASN A 386 -4.61 -13.11 -21.87
N LYS A 387 -4.08 -11.93 -21.56
CA LYS A 387 -2.64 -11.71 -21.39
C LYS A 387 -2.23 -11.91 -19.93
N SER A 388 -1.05 -12.48 -19.74
CA SER A 388 -0.31 -12.43 -18.48
C SER A 388 0.09 -10.99 -18.16
N PHE A 389 0.36 -10.69 -16.89
CA PHE A 389 0.80 -9.34 -16.50
C PHE A 389 2.12 -8.93 -17.20
N VAL A 390 3.03 -9.89 -17.39
CA VAL A 390 4.30 -9.65 -18.08
C VAL A 390 4.07 -9.24 -19.54
N GLU A 391 3.20 -9.94 -20.27
CA GLU A 391 2.83 -9.55 -21.64
C GLU A 391 2.20 -8.15 -21.72
N LEU A 392 1.51 -7.70 -20.66
CA LEU A 392 0.99 -6.33 -20.57
C LEU A 392 2.09 -5.30 -20.41
N CYS A 393 3.13 -5.63 -19.65
CA CYS A 393 4.29 -4.76 -19.51
C CYS A 393 5.11 -4.70 -20.80
N GLU A 394 5.26 -5.82 -21.50
CA GLU A 394 5.97 -5.88 -22.79
C GLU A 394 5.31 -4.99 -23.87
N ILE A 395 3.99 -4.77 -23.81
CA ILE A 395 3.27 -3.85 -24.71
C ILE A 395 3.05 -2.44 -24.13
N GLY A 396 3.68 -2.11 -22.99
CA GLY A 396 3.60 -0.78 -22.38
C GLY A 396 2.25 -0.41 -21.77
N LYS A 397 1.45 -1.40 -21.35
CA LYS A 397 0.10 -1.20 -20.79
C LYS A 397 -0.01 -1.54 -19.30
N CYS A 398 1.10 -1.77 -18.61
CA CYS A 398 1.07 -2.16 -17.20
C CYS A 398 1.47 -1.05 -16.22
N CYS A 399 2.04 0.06 -16.68
CA CYS A 399 2.44 1.15 -15.78
C CYS A 399 2.40 2.51 -16.49
N GLY A 400 2.75 3.59 -15.80
CA GLY A 400 2.93 4.93 -16.36
C GLY A 400 4.41 5.38 -16.39
N PRO A 401 4.69 6.62 -16.83
CA PRO A 401 6.04 7.13 -17.15
C PRO A 401 7.10 7.02 -16.04
N TRP A 402 6.69 6.87 -14.78
CA TRP A 402 7.58 6.86 -13.62
C TRP A 402 7.87 5.45 -13.08
N CYS A 403 7.67 4.41 -13.90
CA CYS A 403 7.76 3.02 -13.47
C CYS A 403 9.04 2.28 -13.88
N ASP A 404 9.97 2.91 -14.58
CA ASP A 404 11.12 2.22 -15.21
C ASP A 404 11.89 1.35 -14.20
N GLY A 405 12.28 1.92 -13.05
CA GLY A 405 12.99 1.19 -12.00
C GLY A 405 12.17 0.07 -11.34
N ALA A 406 10.84 0.25 -11.27
CA ALA A 406 9.93 -0.77 -10.76
C ALA A 406 9.77 -1.94 -11.74
N LEU A 407 9.60 -1.64 -13.02
CA LEU A 407 9.50 -2.64 -14.08
C LEU A 407 10.81 -3.41 -14.27
N GLU A 408 11.95 -2.71 -14.24
CA GLU A 408 13.26 -3.35 -14.28
C GLU A 408 13.37 -4.37 -13.14
N LYS A 409 13.17 -3.94 -11.88
CA LYS A 409 13.32 -4.82 -10.71
C LYS A 409 12.33 -5.98 -10.71
N ASN A 410 11.04 -5.67 -10.92
CA ASN A 410 9.97 -6.60 -10.61
C ASN A 410 9.52 -7.43 -11.79
N VAL A 411 9.81 -7.05 -13.04
CA VAL A 411 9.31 -7.72 -14.25
C VAL A 411 10.42 -8.20 -15.18
N PHE A 412 11.42 -7.35 -15.47
CA PHE A 412 12.34 -7.63 -16.58
C PHE A 412 13.71 -8.17 -16.15
N LYS A 413 14.22 -7.81 -14.97
CA LYS A 413 15.53 -8.25 -14.47
C LYS A 413 15.53 -9.71 -14.04
N LYS A 414 16.66 -10.41 -14.16
CA LYS A 414 16.82 -11.75 -13.60
C LYS A 414 16.50 -11.78 -12.09
N GLY A 415 15.79 -12.81 -11.64
CA GLY A 415 15.33 -12.90 -10.25
C GLY A 415 14.17 -11.96 -9.90
N ASN A 416 13.45 -11.46 -10.90
CA ASN A 416 12.20 -10.71 -10.76
C ASN A 416 11.08 -11.53 -10.07
N ALA A 417 9.97 -10.87 -9.74
CA ALA A 417 8.81 -11.49 -9.09
C ALA A 417 8.07 -12.51 -9.98
N TRP A 418 8.17 -12.39 -11.31
CA TRP A 418 7.38 -13.15 -12.30
C TRP A 418 8.13 -14.34 -12.91
N GLY A 419 8.76 -15.15 -12.05
CA GLY A 419 9.46 -16.38 -12.46
C GLY A 419 10.96 -16.22 -12.68
N GLY A 420 11.50 -15.01 -12.52
CA GLY A 420 12.94 -14.79 -12.39
C GLY A 420 13.76 -14.88 -13.68
N GLU A 421 13.11 -15.07 -14.83
CA GLU A 421 13.74 -15.03 -16.15
C GLU A 421 14.01 -13.59 -16.59
N GLU A 422 15.21 -13.34 -17.10
CA GLU A 422 15.55 -12.05 -17.70
C GLU A 422 14.83 -11.88 -19.03
N ARG A 423 14.21 -10.72 -19.24
CA ARG A 423 13.43 -10.42 -20.45
C ARG A 423 13.94 -9.13 -21.06
N GLN A 424 14.12 -9.14 -22.38
CA GLN A 424 14.53 -7.94 -23.10
C GLN A 424 13.38 -6.94 -23.09
N THR A 425 13.64 -5.74 -22.56
CA THR A 425 12.79 -4.59 -22.85
C THR A 425 12.86 -4.34 -24.35
N ALA A 426 11.74 -4.35 -25.06
CA ALA A 426 11.75 -4.04 -26.49
C ALA A 426 12.35 -2.65 -26.71
N ASN A 427 13.61 -2.60 -27.16
CA ASN A 427 14.32 -1.44 -27.69
C ASN A 427 14.05 -0.09 -27.01
N GLY A 428 14.29 0.06 -25.70
CA GLY A 428 14.35 1.37 -25.04
C GLY A 428 13.07 2.22 -25.15
N VAL A 429 11.95 1.61 -25.52
CA VAL A 429 10.67 2.30 -25.67
C VAL A 429 9.69 1.58 -24.75
N ILE A 430 9.76 1.94 -23.47
CA ILE A 430 8.51 1.97 -22.71
C ILE A 430 7.72 3.13 -23.34
N ASN A 431 6.83 2.78 -24.28
CA ASN A 431 6.13 3.78 -25.10
C ASN A 431 5.04 4.45 -24.25
N TRP A 432 5.42 5.40 -23.39
CA TRP A 432 4.51 6.16 -22.54
C TRP A 432 3.64 7.17 -23.32
N LYS A 433 3.25 6.85 -24.56
CA LYS A 433 2.44 7.73 -25.43
C LYS A 433 0.93 7.62 -25.23
N ALA A 434 0.47 6.89 -24.23
CA ALA A 434 -0.97 6.71 -23.96
C ALA A 434 -1.46 7.48 -22.72
N ALA A 435 -0.64 8.30 -22.05
CA ALA A 435 -1.03 8.95 -20.79
C ALA A 435 -0.65 10.44 -20.68
N ALA A 436 -0.22 11.10 -21.77
CA ALA A 436 0.07 12.54 -21.81
C ALA A 436 -1.01 13.32 -22.55
#